data_AF-T1H2K5-F1
#
_entry.id   AF-T1H2K5-F1
#
_cell.length_a   1.000
_cell.length_b   1.000
_cell.length_c   1.000
_cell.angle_alpha   90.00
_cell.angle_beta   90.00
_cell.angle_gamma   90.00
#
_symmetry.space_group_name_H-M   'P 1'
#
loop_
_entity.id
_entity.type
_entity.pdbx_description
1 polymer ?
#
loop_
_entity_poly.entity_id
_entity_poly.type
_entity_poly.pdbx_seq_one_letter_code
_entity_poly.pdbx_strand_id
1 'polypeptide(L)' 'MFKQTYNISKLYNKKFHFVNEELAKAHAFLVVYSVIDKSSFQNAEKILTDLQDMDLIRTRPVILVGNKIDLARSRAVSTQ' A
#
# COMPACT_ATOMS: atom_id res chain seq x y z
N MET A 1 4.41 20.15 -5.91
CA MET A 1 4.51 20.13 -4.43
C MET A 1 3.87 18.83 -3.92
N PHE A 2 4.59 17.71 -4.01
CA PHE A 2 4.12 16.42 -3.53
C PHE A 2 4.51 16.28 -2.06
N LYS A 3 3.63 16.72 -1.15
CA LYS A 3 3.78 16.47 0.28
C LYS A 3 2.78 15.42 0.71
N GLN A 4 3.25 14.18 0.85
CA GLN A 4 3.14 13.33 2.06
C GLN A 4 3.30 11.86 1.68
N THR A 5 4.43 11.29 2.08
CA THR A 5 4.58 9.84 2.13
C THR A 5 4.08 9.38 3.50
N TYR A 6 2.89 8.78 3.55
CA TYR A 6 2.36 8.18 4.78
C TYR A 6 2.87 6.75 4.95
N ASN A 7 3.48 6.48 6.10
CA ASN A 7 3.94 5.13 6.45
C ASN A 7 2.79 4.37 7.11
N ILE A 8 2.20 3.47 6.33
CA ILE A 8 0.90 2.80 6.59
C ILE A 8 0.97 1.86 7.82
N SER A 9 2.16 1.40 8.18
CA SER A 9 2.40 0.47 9.30
C SER A 9 2.11 1.06 10.69
N LYS A 10 2.16 2.39 10.86
CA LYS A 10 1.89 3.07 12.16
C LYS A 10 0.39 3.27 12.45
N LEU A 11 -0.51 2.95 11.53
CA LEU A 11 -1.94 3.32 11.60
C LEU A 11 -2.86 2.23 12.17
N TYR A 12 -2.36 1.02 12.40
CA TYR A 12 -3.18 -0.19 12.48
C TYR A 12 -3.95 -0.42 13.79
N ASN A 13 -3.76 0.35 14.88
CA ASN A 13 -4.34 -0.05 16.19
C ASN A 13 -5.19 0.99 16.94
N LYS A 14 -5.41 2.21 16.44
CA LYS A 14 -6.37 3.15 17.08
C LYS A 14 -7.08 4.13 16.14
N LYS A 15 -6.89 4.00 14.82
CA LYS A 15 -7.21 5.04 13.83
C LYS A 15 -8.07 4.55 12.66
N PHE A 16 -8.87 3.50 12.84
CA PHE A 16 -9.68 2.92 11.75
C PHE A 16 -10.79 3.87 11.23
N HIS A 17 -11.49 4.61 12.11
CA HIS A 17 -12.55 5.53 11.66
C HIS A 17 -12.03 6.77 10.91
N PHE A 18 -10.91 7.36 11.35
CA PHE A 18 -10.33 8.55 10.70
C PHE A 18 -9.72 8.24 9.33
N VAL A 19 -9.26 7.01 9.12
CA VAL A 19 -8.64 6.58 7.85
C VAL A 19 -9.69 6.45 6.75
N ASN A 20 -10.90 5.97 7.03
CA ASN A 20 -11.94 5.81 6.01
C ASN A 20 -12.35 7.13 5.34
N GLU A 21 -12.47 8.22 6.11
CA GLU A 21 -12.83 9.53 5.53
C GLU A 21 -11.73 10.09 4.62
N GLU A 22 -10.47 9.93 5.00
CA GLU A 22 -9.34 10.37 4.17
C GLU A 22 -9.14 9.47 2.95
N LEU A 23 -9.34 8.16 3.09
CA LEU A 23 -9.33 7.22 1.96
C LEU A 23 -10.46 7.54 0.97
N ALA A 24 -11.64 7.92 1.44
CA ALA A 24 -12.76 8.29 0.59
C ALA A 24 -12.47 9.52 -0.30
N LYS A 25 -11.63 10.45 0.18
CA LYS A 25 -11.20 11.65 -0.58
C LYS A 25 -10.07 11.38 -1.56
N ALA A 26 -9.39 10.24 -1.45
CA ALA A 26 -8.29 9.91 -2.36
C ALA A 26 -8.81 9.68 -3.79
N HIS A 27 -8.11 10.24 -4.78
CA HIS A 27 -8.42 10.03 -6.20
C HIS A 27 -7.73 8.80 -6.78
N ALA A 28 -6.66 8.32 -6.15
CA ALA A 28 -5.86 7.17 -6.56
C ALA A 28 -5.09 6.61 -5.37
N PHE A 29 -4.69 5.34 -5.45
CA PHE A 29 -3.87 4.69 -4.42
C PHE A 29 -2.55 4.20 -4.99
N LEU A 30 -1.48 4.42 -4.22
CA LEU A 30 -0.15 3.86 -4.49
C LEU A 30 0.21 2.93 -3.33
N VAL A 31 0.12 1.61 -3.56
CA VAL A 31 0.47 0.61 -2.57
C VAL A 31 1.91 0.21 -2.82
N VAL A 32 2.81 0.54 -1.88
CA VAL A 32 4.24 0.32 -2.05
C VAL A 32 4.72 -0.76 -1.09
N TYR A 33 5.39 -1.78 -1.63
CA TYR A 33 6.11 -2.78 -0.84
C TYR A 33 7.61 -2.73 -1.15
N SER A 34 8.41 -3.40 -0.34
CA SER A 34 9.86 -3.52 -0.54
C SER A 34 10.19 -4.90 -1.10
N VAL A 35 10.89 -4.96 -2.24
CA VAL A 35 11.23 -6.25 -2.89
C VAL A 35 12.16 -7.13 -2.06
N ILE A 36 12.82 -6.55 -1.06
CA ILE A 36 13.69 -7.25 -0.12
C ILE A 36 12.98 -7.66 1.19
N ASP A 37 11.67 -7.41 1.33
CA ASP A 37 10.91 -7.67 2.55
C ASP A 37 9.55 -8.33 2.24
N LYS A 38 9.47 -9.64 2.48
CA LYS A 38 8.24 -10.43 2.26
C LYS A 38 7.07 -9.96 3.11
N SER A 39 7.31 -9.49 4.34
CA SER A 39 6.23 -9.02 5.20
C SER A 39 5.57 -7.75 4.66
N SER A 40 6.37 -6.87 4.03
CA SER A 40 5.85 -5.69 3.35
C SER A 40 4.98 -6.04 2.14
N PHE A 41 5.31 -7.10 1.41
CA PHE A 41 4.50 -7.62 0.30
C PHE A 41 3.17 -8.19 0.79
N GLN A 42 3.20 -9.03 1.83
CA GLN A 42 1.98 -9.59 2.45
C GLN A 42 1.07 -8.49 3.02
N ASN A 43 1.64 -7.42 3.57
CA ASN A 43 0.86 -6.28 4.05
C ASN A 43 0.26 -5.48 2.88
N ALA A 44 0.96 -5.35 1.75
CA ALA A 44 0.41 -4.74 0.55
C ALA A 44 -0.79 -5.55 0.00
N GLU A 45 -0.73 -6.88 0.03
CA GLU A 45 -1.87 -7.74 -0.33
C GLU A 45 -3.08 -7.47 0.58
N LYS A 46 -2.88 -7.40 1.90
CA LYS A 46 -3.97 -7.06 2.84
C LYS A 46 -4.60 -5.71 2.54
N ILE A 47 -3.79 -4.69 2.26
CA ILE A 47 -4.28 -3.35 1.90
C ILE A 47 -5.09 -3.40 0.60
N LEU A 48 -4.65 -4.17 -0.40
CA LEU A 48 -5.40 -4.33 -1.64
C LEU A 48 -6.76 -5.00 -1.40
N THR A 49 -6.81 -6.03 -0.56
CA THR A 49 -8.06 -6.67 -0.14
C THR A 49 -8.97 -5.68 0.60
N ASP A 50 -8.44 -4.90 1.54
CA ASP A 50 -9.23 -3.89 2.26
C ASP A 50 -9.80 -2.83 1.31
N LEU A 51 -9.01 -2.33 0.36
CA LEU A 51 -9.48 -1.38 -0.66
C LEU A 51 -10.55 -1.99 -1.58
N GLN A 52 -10.46 -3.29 -1.85
CA GLN A 52 -11.46 -4.03 -2.62
C GLN A 52 -12.77 -4.17 -1.85
N ASP A 53 -12.70 -4.57 -0.58
CA ASP A 53 -13.86 -4.75 0.29
C ASP A 53 -14.61 -3.42 0.55
N MET A 54 -13.88 -2.30 0.48
CA MET A 54 -14.45 -0.94 0.52
C MET A 54 -14.98 -0.43 -0.84
N ASP A 55 -14.99 -1.26 -1.89
CA ASP A 55 -15.39 -0.90 -3.27
C ASP A 55 -14.55 0.25 -3.90
N LEU A 56 -13.40 0.60 -3.32
CA LEU A 56 -12.60 1.75 -3.74
C LEU A 56 -11.86 1.49 -5.06
N ILE A 57 -11.41 0.26 -5.29
CA ILE A 57 -10.65 -0.11 -6.50
C ILE A 57 -11.49 -0.09 -7.78
N ARG A 58 -12.82 -0.16 -7.67
CA ARG A 58 -13.73 -0.11 -8.83
C ARG A 58 -13.88 1.29 -9.41
N THR A 59 -13.67 2.31 -8.57
CA THR A 59 -13.91 3.72 -8.90
C THR A 59 -12.63 4.53 -8.96
N ARG A 60 -11.53 4.04 -8.37
CA ARG A 60 -10.26 4.74 -8.25
C ARG A 60 -9.11 3.83 -8.67
N PRO A 61 -8.14 4.32 -9.46
CA PRO A 61 -6.98 3.53 -9.85
C PRO A 61 -6.12 3.18 -8.63
N VAL A 62 -5.57 1.97 -8.66
CA VAL A 62 -4.59 1.47 -7.68
C VAL A 62 -3.36 0.99 -8.41
N ILE A 63 -2.19 1.43 -7.97
CA ILE A 63 -0.90 1.00 -8.52
C ILE A 63 -0.12 0.32 -7.39
N LEU A 64 0.26 -0.94 -7.61
CA LEU A 64 1.15 -1.69 -6.73
C LEU A 64 2.60 -1.48 -7.18
N VAL A 65 3.49 -1.11 -6.24
CA VAL A 65 4.88 -0.77 -6.55
C VAL A 65 5.85 -1.59 -5.69
N GLY A 66 6.70 -2.37 -6.35
CA GLY A 66 7.86 -3.00 -5.74
C GLY A 66 9.06 -2.06 -5.65
N ASN A 67 9.28 -1.49 -4.48
CA ASN A 67 10.36 -0.54 -4.19
C ASN A 67 11.66 -1.24 -3.75
N LYS A 68 12.78 -0.49 -3.73
CA LYS A 68 14.14 -0.95 -3.39
C LYS A 68 14.75 -1.94 -4.39
N ILE A 69 14.49 -1.68 -5.67
CA ILE A 69 14.95 -2.53 -6.79
C ILE A 69 16.47 -2.60 -6.90
N ASP A 70 17.16 -1.55 -6.44
CA ASP A 70 18.61 -1.42 -6.37
C ASP A 70 19.25 -2.53 -5.52
N LEU A 71 18.52 -3.06 -4.53
CA LEU A 71 18.94 -4.16 -3.69
C LEU A 71 18.60 -5.55 -4.29
N ALA A 72 18.72 -5.69 -5.61
CA ALA A 72 18.33 -6.89 -6.35
C ALA A 72 18.94 -8.19 -5.80
N ARG A 73 20.18 -8.15 -5.30
CA ARG A 73 20.87 -9.30 -4.69
C ARG A 73 20.26 -9.76 -3.37
N SER A 74 19.52 -8.89 -2.69
CA SER A 74 18.81 -9.18 -1.44
C SER A 74 17.32 -9.39 -1.67
N ARG A 75 16.89 -9.53 -2.92
CA ARG A 75 15.47 -9.72 -3.27
C ARG A 75 14.92 -10.94 -2.55
N ALA A 76 13.84 -10.71 -1.80
CA ALA A 76 13.10 -11.74 -1.08
C ALA A 76 11.73 -12.02 -1.73
N VAL A 77 11.24 -11.13 -2.59
CA VAL A 77 9.96 -11.24 -3.30
C VAL A 77 10.23 -11.47 -4.79
N SER A 78 9.70 -12.57 -5.34
CA SER A 78 9.87 -12.93 -6.76
C SER A 78 9.26 -11.88 -7.70
N THR A 79 9.78 -11.80 -8.91
CA THR A 79 9.32 -10.89 -9.98
C THR A 79 8.22 -11.53 -10.84
N GLN A 80 7.44 -12.43 -10.25
CA GLN A 80 6.50 -13.36 -10.88
C GLN A 80 5.90 -12.89 -12.21
#